data_AF-A0A7J2L4F3-F1
#
_entry.id   AF-A0A7J2L4F3-F1
#
_cell.length_a   1.000
_cell.length_b   1.000
_cell.length_c   1.000
_cell.angle_alpha   90.00
_cell.angle_beta   90.00
_cell.angle_gamma   90.00
#
_symmetry.space_group_name_H-M   'P 1'
#
loop_
_entity.id
_entity.type
_entity.pdbx_description
1 polymer ?
#
loop_
_entity_poly.entity_id
_entity_poly.type
_entity_poly.pdbx_seq_one_letter_code
_entity_poly.pdbx_strand_id
1 'polypeptide(L)'
;MRRIRPKIRIPWIFKYKLKLYKPKYRIATINLGLEKEANRLMIYGLLTIILAILFGGIFLIAYEFTPPLIEIGGRAALIYPGLSRETLTEFLFTVIIFIMASVGAYLLRSAVRAEEEEWTVQMSIGLFLVLVTVIFLWIIFSSKVGLLR
;
A
#
# COMPACT_ATOMS: atom_id res chain seq x y z
N MET A 1 27.69 5.68 -40.63
CA MET A 1 28.88 6.00 -39.80
C MET A 1 28.99 5.00 -38.65
N ARG A 2 30.02 4.15 -38.64
CA ARG A 2 30.19 3.05 -37.67
C ARG A 2 30.97 3.57 -36.44
N ARG A 3 30.30 3.77 -35.30
CA ARG A 3 30.94 4.22 -34.05
C ARG A 3 31.84 3.13 -33.48
N ILE A 4 33.15 3.28 -33.63
CA ILE A 4 34.17 2.44 -32.99
C ILE A 4 34.16 2.78 -31.49
N ARG A 5 33.71 1.85 -30.65
CA ARG A 5 33.82 2.00 -29.19
C ARG A 5 35.28 1.73 -28.78
N PRO A 6 35.98 2.66 -28.11
CA PRO A 6 37.34 2.41 -27.64
C PRO A 6 37.32 1.29 -26.60
N LYS A 7 38.07 0.21 -26.86
CA LYS A 7 38.36 -0.81 -25.86
C LYS A 7 39.29 -0.18 -24.83
N ILE A 8 38.72 0.29 -23.72
CA ILE A 8 39.46 0.78 -22.55
C ILE A 8 40.36 -0.36 -22.07
N ARG A 9 41.66 -0.28 -22.36
CA ARG A 9 42.67 -1.21 -21.85
C ARG A 9 43.03 -0.76 -20.43
N ILE A 10 42.57 -1.52 -19.44
CA ILE A 10 42.93 -1.31 -18.04
C ILE A 10 44.46 -1.48 -17.91
N PRO A 11 45.19 -0.50 -17.33
CA PRO A 11 46.64 -0.58 -17.21
C PRO A 11 47.06 -1.78 -16.36
N TRP A 12 48.09 -2.50 -16.83
CA TRP A 12 48.58 -3.76 -16.24
C TRP A 12 49.03 -3.63 -14.77
N ILE A 13 49.32 -2.41 -14.31
CA ILE A 13 49.84 -2.12 -12.97
C ILE A 13 48.83 -2.54 -11.90
N PHE A 14 47.53 -2.39 -12.17
CA PHE A 14 46.46 -2.85 -11.27
C PHE A 14 46.37 -4.39 -11.16
N LYS A 15 46.88 -5.12 -12.15
CA LYS A 15 46.78 -6.59 -12.21
C LYS A 15 47.91 -7.30 -11.45
N TYR A 16 49.12 -6.72 -11.43
CA TYR A 16 50.31 -7.41 -10.95
C TYR A 16 50.89 -6.92 -9.60
N LYS A 17 50.73 -5.64 -9.23
CA LYS A 17 51.30 -5.13 -7.96
C LYS A 17 50.33 -5.08 -6.79
N LEU A 18 49.02 -4.99 -7.05
CA LEU A 18 48.04 -4.69 -5.99
C LEU A 18 47.34 -5.92 -5.40
N LYS A 19 47.55 -7.15 -5.90
CA LYS A 19 46.80 -8.37 -5.48
C LYS A 19 45.30 -8.09 -5.26
N LEU A 20 44.72 -7.14 -5.99
CA LEU A 20 43.31 -6.79 -5.88
C LEU A 20 42.54 -7.88 -6.61
N TYR A 21 42.17 -8.90 -5.85
CA TYR A 21 41.29 -9.96 -6.27
C TYR A 21 40.02 -9.31 -6.77
N LYS A 22 39.75 -9.34 -8.09
CA LYS A 22 38.51 -8.80 -8.64
C LYS A 22 37.35 -9.53 -7.96
N PRO A 23 36.62 -8.90 -7.04
CA PRO A 23 35.64 -9.64 -6.28
C PRO A 23 34.50 -9.97 -7.23
N LYS A 24 34.27 -11.27 -7.43
CA LYS A 24 33.09 -11.76 -8.14
C LYS A 24 31.92 -11.73 -7.17
N TYR A 25 31.49 -10.54 -6.75
CA TYR A 25 30.22 -10.39 -6.06
C TYR A 25 29.12 -10.73 -7.06
N ARG A 26 28.59 -11.94 -6.99
CA ARG A 26 27.22 -12.16 -7.45
C ARG A 26 26.37 -11.45 -6.42
N ILE A 27 25.64 -10.42 -6.83
CA ILE A 27 24.61 -9.82 -5.98
C ILE A 27 23.68 -10.98 -5.65
N ALA A 28 23.83 -11.55 -4.46
CA ALA A 28 22.91 -12.55 -3.97
C ALA A 28 21.58 -11.82 -3.87
N THR A 29 20.59 -12.29 -4.62
CA THR A 29 19.22 -11.78 -4.47
C THR A 29 18.84 -11.93 -3.01
N ILE A 30 18.41 -10.82 -2.40
CA ILE A 30 17.97 -10.81 -1.00
C ILE A 30 16.87 -11.88 -0.87
N ASN A 31 17.15 -12.96 -0.17
CA ASN A 31 16.14 -13.99 0.10
C ASN A 31 15.26 -13.48 1.23
N LEU A 32 14.05 -13.02 0.87
CA LEU A 32 13.05 -12.51 1.82
C LEU A 32 12.46 -13.61 2.72
N GLY A 33 12.83 -14.89 2.51
CA GLY A 33 12.35 -16.00 3.34
C GLY A 33 10.84 -16.19 3.25
N LEU A 34 10.26 -15.98 2.07
CA LEU A 34 8.81 -16.12 1.78
C LEU A 34 8.29 -17.56 1.92
N GLU A 35 9.17 -18.52 2.16
CA GLU A 35 8.83 -19.91 2.47
C GLU A 35 8.07 -20.01 3.80
N LYS A 36 8.44 -19.18 4.78
CA LYS A 36 7.79 -19.16 6.09
C LYS A 36 6.48 -18.39 6.01
N GLU A 37 5.40 -19.00 6.48
CA GLU A 37 4.08 -18.38 6.49
C GLU A 37 4.04 -17.07 7.28
N ALA A 38 4.69 -17.04 8.45
CA ALA A 38 4.80 -15.84 9.28
C ALA A 38 5.45 -14.66 8.52
N ASN A 39 6.47 -14.92 7.70
CA ASN A 39 7.13 -13.88 6.91
C ASN A 39 6.20 -13.35 5.81
N ARG A 40 5.43 -14.22 5.16
CA ARG A 40 4.43 -13.81 4.17
C ARG A 40 3.36 -12.93 4.79
N LEU A 41 2.84 -13.32 5.95
CA LEU A 41 1.85 -12.54 6.70
C LEU A 41 2.40 -11.17 7.12
N MET A 42 3.63 -11.12 7.63
CA MET A 42 4.28 -9.87 8.01
C MET A 42 4.47 -8.94 6.81
N ILE A 43 4.98 -9.46 5.70
CA ILE A 43 5.18 -8.67 4.47
C ILE A 43 3.84 -8.22 3.90
N TYR A 44 2.83 -9.08 3.90
CA TYR A 44 1.47 -8.73 3.48
C TYR A 44 0.86 -7.61 4.33
N GLY A 45 0.97 -7.71 5.65
CA GLY A 45 0.49 -6.69 6.57
C GLY A 45 1.22 -5.35 6.38
N LEU A 46 2.55 -5.38 6.24
CA LEU A 46 3.34 -4.19 6.01
C LEU A 46 3.00 -3.52 4.66
N LEU A 47 2.88 -4.30 3.59
CA LEU A 47 2.45 -3.80 2.28
C LEU A 47 1.03 -3.24 2.33
N THR A 48 0.12 -3.90 3.05
CA THR A 48 -1.25 -3.42 3.23
C THR A 48 -1.28 -2.06 3.90
N ILE A 49 -0.52 -1.86 4.98
CA ILE A 49 -0.46 -0.58 5.69
C ILE A 49 0.10 0.52 4.77
N ILE A 50 1.21 0.24 4.08
CA ILE A 50 1.82 1.21 3.16
C ILE A 50 0.85 1.60 2.04
N LEU A 51 0.22 0.61 1.41
CA LEU A 51 -0.74 0.86 0.33
C LEU A 51 -1.98 1.60 0.85
N ALA A 52 -2.50 1.25 2.02
CA ALA A 52 -3.64 1.94 2.62
C ALA A 52 -3.33 3.43 2.88
N ILE A 53 -2.13 3.74 3.39
CA ILE A 53 -1.68 5.13 3.60
C ILE A 53 -1.53 5.88 2.26
N LEU A 54 -0.94 5.24 1.25
CA LEU A 54 -0.75 5.85 -0.07
C LEU A 54 -2.09 6.11 -0.78
N PHE A 55 -2.99 5.13 -0.81
CA PHE A 55 -4.32 5.27 -1.39
C PHE A 55 -5.26 6.14 -0.55
N GLY A 56 -4.98 6.25 0.75
CA GLY A 56 -5.71 7.13 1.66
C GLY A 56 -5.54 8.61 1.36
N GLY A 57 -4.57 9.02 0.52
CA GLY A 57 -4.39 10.43 0.16
C GLY A 57 -3.36 11.18 1.00
N ILE A 58 -2.39 10.49 1.59
CA ILE A 58 -1.33 11.09 2.44
C ILE A 58 -0.65 12.31 1.79
N PHE A 59 -0.53 12.32 0.45
CA PHE A 59 0.06 13.44 -0.28
C PHE A 59 -0.77 14.71 -0.22
N LEU A 60 -2.10 14.63 -0.19
CA LEU A 60 -2.98 15.80 -0.06
C LEU A 60 -2.79 16.45 1.31
N ILE A 61 -2.73 15.65 2.37
CA ILE A 61 -2.54 16.15 3.74
C ILE A 61 -1.14 16.70 3.95
N ALA A 62 -0.11 15.96 3.52
CA ALA A 62 1.27 16.37 3.73
C ALA A 62 1.62 17.65 2.97
N TYR A 63 0.98 17.90 1.84
CA TYR A 63 1.21 19.10 1.02
C TYR A 63 0.38 20.31 1.49
N GLU A 64 -0.90 20.11 1.82
CA GLU A 64 -1.82 21.22 2.14
C GLU A 64 -1.98 21.50 3.65
N PHE A 65 -1.40 20.68 4.54
CA PHE A 65 -1.54 20.78 6.00
C PHE A 65 -3.02 20.99 6.42
N THR A 66 -3.87 20.05 6.05
CA THR A 66 -5.31 20.18 6.29
C THR A 66 -5.69 19.94 7.75
N PRO A 67 -6.64 20.73 8.31
CA PRO A 67 -7.06 20.57 9.69
C PRO A 67 -7.80 19.23 9.88
N PRO A 68 -7.85 18.72 11.12
CA PRO A 68 -8.57 17.48 11.44
C PRO A 68 -10.08 17.59 11.22
N LEU A 69 -10.65 18.77 11.45
CA LEU A 69 -12.07 19.06 11.30
C LEU A 69 -12.20 20.39 10.56
N ILE A 70 -13.28 20.52 9.81
CA ILE A 70 -13.67 21.77 9.15
C ILE A 70 -15.02 22.22 9.66
N GLU A 71 -15.30 23.51 9.52
CA GLU A 71 -16.60 24.07 9.84
C GLU A 71 -17.32 24.44 8.53
N ILE A 72 -18.48 23.84 8.30
CA ILE A 72 -19.34 24.12 7.16
C ILE A 72 -20.66 24.66 7.69
N GLY A 73 -20.96 25.93 7.41
CA GLY A 73 -22.21 26.56 7.81
C GLY A 73 -22.45 26.60 9.33
N GLY A 74 -21.39 26.78 10.13
CA GLY A 74 -21.48 26.83 11.59
C GLY A 74 -21.55 25.46 12.28
N ARG A 75 -21.34 24.36 11.55
CA ARG A 75 -21.32 23.00 12.08
C ARG A 75 -20.00 22.32 11.76
N ALA A 76 -19.47 21.56 12.72
CA ALA A 76 -18.32 20.72 12.49
C ALA A 76 -18.65 19.63 11.46
N ALA A 77 -17.84 19.52 10.42
CA ALA A 77 -17.94 18.51 9.37
C ALA A 77 -16.63 17.71 9.30
N LEU A 78 -16.78 16.40 9.10
CA LEU A 78 -15.68 15.45 9.00
C LEU A 78 -15.15 15.33 7.57
N ILE A 79 -16.03 15.48 6.57
CA ILE A 79 -15.71 15.26 5.15
C ILE A 79 -15.67 16.61 4.44
N TYR A 80 -14.58 16.87 3.71
CA TYR A 80 -14.47 18.08 2.90
C TYR A 80 -15.24 17.93 1.58
N PRO A 81 -16.14 18.86 1.22
CA PRO A 81 -16.82 18.81 -0.06
C PRO A 81 -15.88 19.18 -1.21
N GLY A 82 -15.81 18.34 -2.24
CA GLY A 82 -14.91 18.50 -3.38
C GLY A 82 -13.75 17.49 -3.39
N LEU A 83 -13.29 17.13 -4.58
CA LEU A 83 -12.31 16.05 -4.78
C LEU A 83 -10.85 16.48 -4.58
N SER A 84 -10.58 17.79 -4.55
CA SER A 84 -9.23 18.33 -4.52
C SER A 84 -8.68 18.57 -3.10
N ARG A 85 -9.50 18.36 -2.07
CA ARG A 85 -9.16 18.61 -0.67
C ARG A 85 -9.57 17.45 0.19
N GLU A 86 -8.90 17.29 1.32
CA GLU A 86 -9.10 16.16 2.23
C GLU A 86 -8.80 16.59 3.66
N THR A 87 -9.65 16.24 4.62
CA THR A 87 -9.36 16.47 6.04
C THR A 87 -8.50 15.34 6.61
N LEU A 88 -7.80 15.58 7.72
CA LEU A 88 -7.05 14.49 8.38
C LEU A 88 -7.97 13.38 8.90
N THR A 89 -9.20 13.70 9.31
CA THR A 89 -10.19 12.69 9.71
C THR A 89 -10.64 11.84 8.53
N GLU A 90 -10.90 12.45 7.36
CA GLU A 90 -11.29 11.74 6.15
C GLU A 90 -10.21 10.76 5.68
N PHE A 91 -8.94 11.19 5.68
CA PHE A 91 -7.81 10.31 5.39
C PHE A 91 -7.75 9.12 6.35
N LEU A 92 -7.86 9.35 7.66
CA LEU A 92 -7.82 8.27 8.65
C LEU A 92 -8.96 7.27 8.42
N PHE A 93 -10.17 7.76 8.13
CA PHE A 93 -11.30 6.89 7.78
C PHE A 93 -11.00 6.07 6.52
N THR A 94 -10.48 6.71 5.48
CA THR A 94 -10.13 6.05 4.21
C THR A 94 -9.06 4.99 4.40
N VAL A 95 -8.02 5.27 5.20
CA VAL A 95 -6.97 4.28 5.56
C VAL A 95 -7.58 3.07 6.28
N ILE A 96 -8.44 3.28 7.27
CA ILE A 96 -9.12 2.20 8.01
C ILE A 96 -9.97 1.35 7.06
N ILE A 97 -10.73 2.00 6.17
CA ILE A 97 -11.56 1.32 5.17
C ILE A 97 -10.72 0.45 4.24
N PHE A 98 -9.57 0.95 3.75
CA PHE A 98 -8.66 0.15 2.92
C PHE A 98 -8.04 -1.03 3.68
N ILE A 99 -7.70 -0.85 4.96
CA ILE A 99 -7.22 -1.95 5.81
C ILE A 99 -8.32 -3.00 5.97
N MET A 100 -9.54 -2.59 6.30
CA MET A 100 -10.69 -3.50 6.42
C MET A 100 -10.95 -4.25 5.11
N ALA A 101 -10.86 -3.57 3.96
CA ALA A 101 -11.07 -4.17 2.65
C ALA A 101 -9.98 -5.20 2.34
N SER A 102 -8.72 -4.90 2.68
CA SER A 102 -7.59 -5.82 2.51
C SER A 102 -7.72 -7.05 3.41
N VAL A 103 -8.17 -6.89 4.65
CA VAL A 103 -8.45 -8.01 5.57
C VAL A 103 -9.61 -8.86 5.03
N GLY A 104 -10.70 -8.22 4.59
CA GLY A 104 -11.84 -8.92 3.99
C GLY A 104 -11.44 -9.73 2.76
N ALA A 105 -10.67 -9.12 1.84
CA ALA A 105 -10.14 -9.80 0.66
C ALA A 105 -9.17 -10.94 1.01
N TYR A 106 -8.35 -10.76 2.04
CA TYR A 106 -7.46 -11.82 2.55
C TYR A 106 -8.26 -13.02 3.04
N LEU A 107 -9.30 -12.81 3.84
CA LEU A 107 -10.16 -13.87 4.38
C LEU A 107 -10.88 -14.63 3.26
N LEU A 108 -11.42 -13.93 2.27
CA LEU A 108 -12.04 -14.56 1.09
C LEU A 108 -11.04 -15.43 0.32
N ARG A 109 -9.79 -14.97 0.21
CA ARG A 109 -8.72 -15.72 -0.45
C ARG A 109 -8.26 -16.93 0.36
N SER A 110 -8.15 -16.79 1.68
CA SER A 110 -7.71 -17.89 2.56
C SER A 110 -8.77 -18.97 2.68
N ALA A 111 -10.06 -18.59 2.64
CA ALA A 111 -11.17 -19.51 2.79
C ALA A 111 -11.12 -20.67 1.81
N VAL A 112 -10.73 -20.44 0.55
CA VAL A 112 -10.62 -21.48 -0.50
C VAL A 112 -9.71 -22.65 -0.12
N ARG A 113 -8.80 -22.45 0.86
CA ARG A 113 -7.85 -23.48 1.33
C ARG A 113 -8.23 -24.07 2.69
N ALA A 114 -9.30 -23.59 3.30
CA ALA A 114 -9.74 -23.98 4.63
C ALA A 114 -10.69 -25.19 4.58
N GLU A 115 -10.83 -25.88 5.72
CA GLU A 115 -11.82 -26.94 5.90
C GLU A 115 -13.25 -26.37 5.88
N GLU A 116 -14.28 -27.21 5.72
CA GLU A 116 -15.65 -26.78 5.40
C GLU A 116 -16.28 -25.82 6.43
N GLU A 117 -16.02 -26.05 7.73
CA GLU A 117 -16.48 -25.17 8.81
C GLU A 117 -15.75 -23.81 8.81
N GLU A 118 -14.42 -23.83 8.68
CA GLU A 118 -13.60 -22.62 8.62
C GLU A 118 -13.86 -21.81 7.35
N TRP A 119 -14.13 -22.49 6.23
CA TRP A 119 -14.48 -21.88 4.95
C TRP A 119 -15.72 -20.99 5.11
N THR A 120 -16.77 -21.51 5.73
CA THR A 120 -18.03 -20.79 5.90
C THR A 120 -17.84 -19.50 6.72
N VAL A 121 -17.06 -19.59 7.80
CA VAL A 121 -16.77 -18.45 8.68
C VAL A 121 -15.91 -17.41 7.96
N GLN A 122 -14.80 -17.83 7.34
CA GLN A 122 -13.89 -16.92 6.64
C GLN A 122 -14.58 -16.25 5.44
N MET A 123 -15.40 -16.99 4.68
CA MET A 123 -16.17 -16.43 3.58
C MET A 123 -17.19 -15.40 4.07
N SER A 124 -17.96 -15.73 5.10
CA SER A 124 -19.02 -14.85 5.61
C SER A 124 -18.44 -13.55 6.18
N ILE A 125 -17.39 -13.64 7.00
CA ILE A 125 -16.72 -12.46 7.57
C ILE A 125 -16.03 -11.65 6.47
N GLY A 126 -15.32 -12.31 5.56
CA GLY A 126 -14.65 -11.65 4.45
C GLY A 126 -15.61 -10.88 3.56
N LEU A 127 -16.74 -11.50 3.20
CA LEU A 127 -17.78 -10.89 2.37
C LEU A 127 -18.47 -9.73 3.10
N PHE A 128 -18.77 -9.90 4.39
CA PHE A 128 -19.31 -8.82 5.22
C PHE A 128 -18.39 -7.60 5.26
N LEU A 129 -17.08 -7.80 5.51
CA LEU A 129 -16.10 -6.71 5.52
C LEU A 129 -16.01 -6.00 4.16
N VAL A 130 -16.04 -6.75 3.06
CA VAL A 130 -16.02 -6.17 1.71
C VAL A 130 -17.30 -5.37 1.42
N LEU A 131 -18.48 -5.89 1.79
CA LEU A 131 -19.73 -5.15 1.61
C LEU A 131 -19.77 -3.86 2.42
N VAL A 132 -19.37 -3.93 3.69
CA VAL A 132 -19.30 -2.76 4.56
C VAL A 132 -18.36 -1.72 3.97
N THR A 133 -17.17 -2.11 3.51
CA THR A 133 -16.20 -1.17 2.94
C THR A 133 -16.70 -0.52 1.65
N VAL A 134 -17.39 -1.26 0.76
CA VAL A 134 -18.03 -0.70 -0.43
C VAL A 134 -19.09 0.34 -0.06
N ILE A 135 -19.92 0.07 0.94
CA ILE A 135 -20.95 1.02 1.41
C ILE A 135 -20.29 2.29 1.96
N PHE A 136 -19.28 2.17 2.82
CA PHE A 136 -18.59 3.33 3.37
C PHE A 136 -17.86 4.16 2.30
N LEU A 137 -17.20 3.52 1.34
CA LEU A 137 -16.60 4.21 0.19
C LEU A 137 -17.65 4.98 -0.61
N TRP A 138 -18.81 4.35 -0.85
CA TRP A 138 -19.91 5.01 -1.54
C TRP A 138 -20.43 6.23 -0.77
N ILE A 139 -20.57 6.14 0.56
CA ILE A 139 -20.99 7.27 1.40
C ILE A 139 -19.97 8.42 1.32
N ILE A 140 -18.67 8.13 1.48
CA ILE A 140 -17.61 9.15 1.43
C ILE A 140 -17.57 9.80 0.06
N PHE A 141 -17.57 9.00 -1.01
CA PHE A 141 -17.57 9.50 -2.37
C PHE A 141 -18.79 10.36 -2.68
N SER A 142 -19.99 9.89 -2.30
CA SER A 142 -21.24 10.62 -2.54
C SER A 142 -21.30 11.92 -1.73
N SER A 143 -20.73 11.93 -0.53
CA SER A 143 -20.57 13.15 0.28
C SER A 143 -19.59 14.13 -0.37
N LYS A 144 -18.46 13.65 -0.89
CA LYS A 144 -17.46 14.50 -1.59
C LYS A 144 -18.00 15.13 -2.87
N VAL A 145 -18.80 14.39 -3.64
CA VAL A 145 -19.40 14.86 -4.90
C VAL A 145 -20.65 15.73 -4.65
N GLY A 146 -21.16 15.75 -3.42
CA GLY A 146 -22.34 16.52 -3.04
C GLY A 146 -23.66 15.89 -3.52
N LEU A 147 -23.66 14.57 -3.73
CA LEU A 147 -24.87 13.79 -4.00
C LEU A 147 -25.70 13.57 -2.73
N LEU A 148 -25.02 13.53 -1.58
CA LEU A 148 -25.63 13.53 -0.25
C LEU A 148 -25.49 14.95 0.31
N ARG A 149 -26.57 15.75 0.23
CA ARG A 149 -26.68 17.06 0.87
C ARG A 149 -27.76 17.02 1.93
#